data_AF-A0A942MVX1-F1
#
_entry.id   AF-A0A942MVX1-F1
#
_cell.length_a   1.000
_cell.length_b   1.000
_cell.length_c   1.000
_cell.angle_alpha   90.00
_cell.angle_beta   90.00
_cell.angle_gamma   90.00
#
_symmetry.space_group_name_H-M   'P 1'
#
loop_
_entity.id
_entity.type
_entity.pdbx_description
1 polymer ?
#
loop_
_entity_poly.entity_id
_entity_poly.type
_entity_poly.pdbx_seq_one_letter_code
_entity_poly.pdbx_strand_id
1 'polypeptide(L)' 'MTTSKLGLCDTNVLVYAADRMSPFYSSSLALRERGLQGEIAFCITPQILFEFYAIITDPKRTKNPRT' A
#
# COMPACT_ATOMS: atom_id res chain seq x y z
N MET A 1 17.29 17.56 14.85
CA MET A 1 16.74 16.63 13.85
C MET A 1 15.72 15.74 14.56
N THR A 2 14.44 15.96 14.34
CA THR A 2 13.39 15.03 14.81
C THR A 2 13.55 13.75 13.99
N THR A 3 13.99 12.67 14.64
CA THR A 3 13.96 11.33 14.03
C THR A 3 12.50 10.92 13.88
N SER A 4 11.87 11.30 12.77
CA SER A 4 10.63 10.66 12.33
C SER A 4 10.93 9.17 12.22
N LYS A 5 10.22 8.34 12.99
CA LYS A 5 10.41 6.89 13.00
C LYS A 5 10.06 6.36 11.61
N LEU A 6 11.08 6.05 10.80
CA LEU A 6 10.91 5.52 9.45
C LEU A 6 10.26 4.14 9.54
N GLY A 7 9.11 3.97 8.91
CA GLY A 7 8.43 2.69 8.75
C GLY A 7 8.63 2.12 7.35
N LEU A 8 8.77 0.80 7.25
CA LEU A 8 8.67 0.11 5.97
C LEU A 8 7.19 -0.18 5.69
N CYS A 9 6.67 0.29 4.56
CA CYS A 9 5.29 0.03 4.15
C CYS A 9 5.20 -1.38 3.54
N ASP A 10 4.40 -2.25 4.15
CA ASP A 10 4.17 -3.60 3.63
C ASP A 10 3.23 -3.61 2.41
N THR A 11 3.33 -4.64 1.59
CA THR A 11 2.56 -4.78 0.34
C THR A 11 1.06 -4.78 0.60
N ASN A 12 0.60 -5.39 1.69
CA ASN A 12 -0.82 -5.49 2.03
C ASN A 12 -1.49 -4.12 2.17
N VAL A 13 -0.81 -3.10 2.71
CA VAL A 13 -1.32 -1.73 2.83
C VAL A 13 -1.61 -1.16 1.45
N LEU A 14 -0.69 -1.35 0.50
CA LEU A 14 -0.88 -0.89 -0.87
C LEU A 14 -2.01 -1.64 -1.57
N VAL A 15 -2.07 -2.96 -1.41
CA VAL A 15 -3.13 -3.82 -1.99
C VAL A 15 -4.50 -3.44 -1.46
N TYR A 16 -4.67 -3.34 -0.14
CA TYR A 16 -5.95 -2.99 0.47
C TYR A 16 -6.37 -1.55 0.15
N ALA A 17 -5.43 -0.61 0.02
CA ALA A 17 -5.73 0.74 -0.45
C ALA A 17 -6.15 0.78 -1.93
N ALA A 18 -5.84 -0.25 -2.72
CA ALA A 18 -6.25 -0.37 -4.12
C ALA A 18 -7.58 -1.13 -4.31
N ASP A 19 -7.97 -1.98 -3.35
CA ASP A 19 -9.20 -2.78 -3.36
C ASP A 19 -10.30 -2.19 -2.45
N ARG A 20 -11.29 -1.51 -3.07
CA ARG A 20 -12.43 -0.89 -2.36
C ARG A 20 -13.34 -1.89 -1.65
N MET A 21 -13.28 -3.17 -2.01
CA MET A 21 -14.08 -4.22 -1.38
C MET A 21 -13.39 -4.84 -0.16
N SER A 22 -12.12 -4.52 0.08
CA SER A 22 -11.39 -4.99 1.25
C SER A 22 -11.98 -4.38 2.53
N PRO A 23 -12.19 -5.15 3.60
CA PRO A 23 -12.56 -4.60 4.90
C PRO A 23 -11.49 -3.65 5.48
N PHE A 24 -10.26 -3.71 4.94
CA PHE A 24 -9.13 -2.86 5.35
C PHE A 24 -8.92 -1.66 4.41
N TYR A 25 -9.81 -1.41 3.45
CA TYR A 25 -9.67 -0.32 2.49
C TYR A 25 -9.49 1.03 3.17
N SER A 26 -10.42 1.40 4.06
CA SER A 26 -10.42 2.74 4.69
C SER A 26 -9.18 2.99 5.54
N SER A 27 -8.74 2.01 6.33
CA SER A 27 -7.55 2.14 7.18
C SER A 27 -6.26 2.18 6.36
N SER A 28 -6.16 1.34 5.32
CA SER A 28 -4.97 1.28 4.46
C SER A 28 -4.86 2.52 3.56
N LEU A 29 -5.99 3.03 3.06
CA LEU A 29 -6.06 4.29 2.33
C LEU A 29 -5.58 5.45 3.21
N ALA A 30 -6.11 5.57 4.43
CA ALA A 30 -5.70 6.61 5.37
C ALA A 30 -4.19 6.54 5.65
N LEU A 31 -3.64 5.34 5.84
CA LEU A 31 -2.22 5.16 6.10
C LEU A 31 -1.35 5.57 4.90
N ARG A 32 -1.77 5.22 3.67
CA ARG A 32 -1.10 5.65 2.42
C ARG A 32 -1.12 7.17 2.27
N GLU A 33 -2.27 7.81 2.44
CA GLU A 33 -2.40 9.27 2.28
C GLU A 33 -1.53 10.03 3.28
N ARG A 34 -1.49 9.59 4.54
CA ARG A 34 -0.60 10.18 5.56
C ARG A 34 0.88 10.06 5.18
N GLY A 35 1.26 8.95 4.55
CA GLY A 35 2.61 8.77 4.01
C GLY A 35 2.91 9.72 2.84
N LEU A 36 1.96 9.88 1.91
CA LEU A 36 2.09 10.80 0.76
C LEU A 36 2.14 12.27 1.19
N GLN A 37 1.40 12.64 2.24
CA GLN A 37 1.37 13.98 2.82
C GLN A 37 2.58 14.27 3.72
N GLY A 38 3.44 13.27 3.98
CA GLY A 38 4.61 13.42 4.83
C GLY A 38 4.31 13.48 6.34
N GLU A 39 3.08 13.16 6.76
CA GLU A 39 2.73 13.08 8.19
C GLU A 39 3.41 11.91 8.90
N ILE A 40 3.65 10.82 8.15
CA ILE A 40 4.43 9.67 8.61
C ILE A 40 5.53 9.37 7.60
N ALA A 41 6.73 9.05 8.10
CA ALA A 41 7.86 8.67 7.27
C ALA A 41 7.74 7.20 6.87
N PHE A 42 7.40 6.94 5.61
CA PHE A 42 7.41 5.60 5.04
C PHE A 42 8.47 5.44 3.95
N CYS A 43 9.07 4.26 3.90
CA CYS A 43 9.83 3.78 2.76
C CYS A 43 9.14 2.57 2.13
N ILE A 44 9.45 2.35 0.86
CA ILE A 44 9.08 1.18 0.07
C ILE A 44 10.34 0.62 -0.57
N THR A 45 10.39 -0.70 -0.75
CA THR A 45 11.48 -1.36 -1.48
C THR A 45 10.98 -1.81 -2.85
N PRO A 46 11.88 -2.09 -3.82
CA PRO A 46 11.49 -2.66 -5.10
C PRO A 46 10.70 -3.97 -4.95
N GLN A 47 11.01 -4.80 -3.95
CA GLN A 47 10.29 -6.05 -3.70
C GLN A 47 8.80 -5.81 -3.40
N ILE A 48 8.48 -4.81 -2.59
CA ILE A 48 7.10 -4.43 -2.28
C ILE A 48 6.35 -3.99 -3.55
N LEU A 49 7.03 -3.27 -4.44
CA LEU A 49 6.44 -2.85 -5.72
C LEU A 49 6.20 -4.03 -6.66
N PHE A 50 7.14 -4.99 -6.74
CA PHE A 50 6.96 -6.20 -7.55
C PHE A 50 5.80 -7.05 -7.04
N GLU A 51 5.70 -7.23 -5.72
CA GLU A 51 4.61 -7.99 -5.11
C GLU A 51 3.26 -7.29 -5.31
N PHE A 52 3.21 -5.98 -5.08
CA PHE A 52 2.01 -5.18 -5.32
C PHE A 52 1.55 -5.33 -6.76
N TYR A 53 2.43 -5.09 -7.74
CA TYR A 53 2.14 -5.25 -9.16
C TYR A 53 1.58 -6.65 -9.46
N ALA A 54 2.30 -7.70 -9.04
CA ALA A 54 1.88 -9.08 -9.26
C ALA A 54 0.49 -9.40 -8.66
N ILE A 55 0.10 -8.75 -7.55
CA ILE A 55 -1.24 -8.93 -6.97
C ILE A 55 -2.30 -8.15 -7.77
N ILE A 56 -2.07 -6.86 -8.02
CA ILE A 56 -3.09 -5.99 -8.62
C ILE A 56 -3.36 -6.29 -10.11
N THR A 57 -2.41 -6.92 -10.80
CA THR A 57 -2.58 -7.32 -12.20
C THR A 57 -3.03 -8.78 -12.34
N ASP A 58 -3.03 -9.57 -11.26
CA ASP A 58 -3.43 -10.99 -11.33
C ASP A 58 -4.96 -11.14 -11.17
N PRO A 59 -5.69 -11.54 -12.24
CA PRO A 59 -7.13 -11.74 -12.21
C PRO A 59 -7.58 -12.84 -11.24
N LYS A 60 -6.69 -13.74 -10.82
CA LYS A 60 -6.99 -14.79 -9.82
C LYS A 60 -6.89 -14.29 -8.39
N ARG A 61 -6.15 -13.21 -8.14
CA ARG A 61 -5.84 -12.70 -6.79
C ARG A 61 -6.53 -11.38 -6.48
N THR A 62 -7.10 -10.70 -7.48
CA THR A 62 -7.89 -9.48 -7.28
C THR A 62 -9.23 -9.55 -8.00
N LYS A 63 -10.28 -9.09 -7.32
CA LYS A 63 -11.65 -9.08 -7.87
C LYS A 63 -11.81 -8.13 -9.05
N ASN A 64 -10.94 -7.13 -9.18
CA ASN A 64 -10.89 -6.16 -10.27
C ASN A 64 -9.42 -5.89 -10.65
N PRO A 65 -8.80 -6.74 -11.48
CA PRO A 65 -7.42 -6.56 -11.90
C PRO A 65 -7.27 -5.25 -12.68
N ARG A 66 -6.18 -4.52 -12.45
CA ARG A 66 -5.82 -3.33 -13.24
C ARG A 66 -4.78 -3.73 -14.28
N THR A 67 -5.00 -3.30 -15.52
CA THR A 67 -4.04 -3.44 -16.64
C THR A 67 -2.95 -2.40 -16.57
#